data_AF-A0A9D1TMY3-F1
#
_entry.id   AF-A0A9D1TMY3-F1
#
_cell.length_a   1.000
_cell.length_b   1.000
_cell.length_c   1.000
_cell.angle_alpha   90.00
_cell.angle_beta   90.00
_cell.angle_gamma   90.00
#
_symmetry.space_group_name_H-M   'P 1'
#
loop_
_entity.id
_entity.type
_entity.pdbx_description
1 polymer ?
#
loop_
_entity_poly.entity_id
_entity_poly.type
_entity_poly.pdbx_seq_one_letter_code
_entity_poly.pdbx_strand_id
1 'polypeptide(L)'
;MKKILLLLSVFLTLISCSVERDENETESIVLPDLRLTEADFSIKRGDSEIKMHASFLEYYSYDKKAEMEDITFTSADASGSAESASLDTEDMVLTLRGNVMLSDGSMKALIDGVVILDTETSDIEGSGNASIETEEGSFSTSSFYGNLNNKEYNFQSKATGVLRY
;
A
#
# COMPACT_ATOMS: atom_id res chain seq x y z
N MET A 1 -67.45 -18.69 61.62
CA MET A 1 -66.72 -19.88 61.11
C MET A 1 -65.29 -19.42 60.84
N LYS A 2 -64.19 -20.04 61.35
CA LYS A 2 -63.43 -21.18 60.75
C LYS A 2 -63.38 -21.11 59.20
N LYS A 3 -62.31 -21.34 58.43
CA LYS A 3 -60.85 -21.66 58.59
C LYS A 3 -60.26 -21.67 57.13
N ILE A 4 -58.97 -21.51 56.78
CA ILE A 4 -57.70 -21.08 57.43
C ILE A 4 -56.60 -20.92 56.34
N LEU A 5 -55.47 -20.23 56.62
CA LEU A 5 -54.16 -20.22 55.89
C LEU A 5 -54.09 -19.63 54.44
N LEU A 6 -52.93 -19.33 53.82
CA LEU A 6 -51.58 -18.78 54.19
C LEU A 6 -50.70 -18.81 52.90
N LEU A 7 -49.45 -18.34 53.01
CA LEU A 7 -48.34 -18.35 52.02
C LEU A 7 -48.41 -17.27 50.94
N LEU A 8 -47.43 -16.35 50.90
CA LEU A 8 -46.06 -16.49 50.33
C LEU A 8 -46.11 -16.66 48.80
N SER A 9 -45.27 -16.01 47.99
CA SER A 9 -44.16 -15.10 48.29
C SER A 9 -43.72 -14.40 47.01
N VAL A 10 -43.09 -13.22 47.14
CA VAL A 10 -42.02 -12.70 46.27
C VAL A 10 -42.08 -13.16 44.80
N PHE A 11 -42.73 -12.36 43.96
CA PHE A 11 -42.36 -12.27 42.54
C PHE A 11 -41.95 -10.83 42.19
N LEU A 12 -41.04 -10.31 43.03
CA LEU A 12 -40.26 -9.12 42.75
C LEU A 12 -38.96 -9.57 42.07
N THR A 13 -39.08 -10.11 40.86
CA THR A 13 -37.95 -10.49 40.01
C THR A 13 -37.79 -9.47 38.90
N LEU A 14 -37.13 -8.37 39.29
CA LEU A 14 -36.07 -7.72 38.53
C LEU A 14 -36.07 -8.08 37.03
N ILE A 15 -36.79 -7.31 36.23
CA ILE A 15 -36.33 -7.04 34.86
C ILE A 15 -35.10 -6.16 35.02
N SER A 16 -33.98 -6.79 35.38
CA SER A 16 -32.67 -6.25 35.08
C SER A 16 -32.62 -6.19 33.57
N CYS A 17 -32.83 -5.01 33.00
CA CYS A 17 -32.26 -4.73 31.69
C CYS A 17 -30.78 -5.01 31.83
N SER A 18 -30.34 -6.15 31.30
CA SER A 18 -29.04 -6.21 30.65
C SER A 18 -29.10 -5.13 29.59
N VAL A 19 -28.60 -3.95 29.96
CA VAL A 19 -27.82 -3.18 29.01
C VAL A 19 -26.71 -4.15 28.64
N GLU A 20 -26.91 -4.86 27.52
CA GLU A 20 -25.79 -5.36 26.74
C GLU A 20 -24.94 -4.12 26.51
N ARG A 21 -23.88 -4.04 27.32
CA ARG A 21 -22.86 -3.04 27.18
C ARG A 21 -22.20 -3.46 25.88
N ASP A 22 -22.59 -2.81 24.79
CA ASP A 22 -21.68 -2.64 23.67
C ASP A 22 -20.38 -2.17 24.30
N GLU A 23 -19.44 -3.10 24.40
CA GLU A 23 -18.05 -2.76 24.54
C GLU A 23 -17.76 -2.07 23.22
N ASN A 24 -17.87 -0.74 23.22
CA ASN A 24 -17.23 0.10 22.22
C ASN A 24 -15.79 -0.38 22.18
N GLU A 25 -15.48 -1.26 21.22
CA GLU A 25 -14.13 -1.62 20.85
C GLU A 25 -13.46 -0.29 20.57
N THR A 26 -12.67 0.15 21.55
CA THR A 26 -11.98 1.41 21.46
C THR A 26 -10.86 1.09 20.51
N GLU A 27 -11.05 1.44 19.22
CA GLU A 27 -10.07 1.17 18.16
C GLU A 27 -8.70 1.54 18.70
N SER A 28 -7.87 0.50 18.88
CA SER A 28 -6.57 0.68 19.50
C SER A 28 -5.73 1.46 18.52
N ILE A 29 -5.52 2.75 18.81
CA ILE A 29 -4.70 3.62 17.97
C ILE A 29 -3.29 3.03 17.94
N VAL A 30 -2.96 2.36 16.84
CA VAL A 30 -1.61 1.86 16.58
C VAL A 30 -0.75 3.07 16.25
N LEU A 31 0.22 3.35 17.11
CA LEU A 31 1.21 4.40 16.89
C LEU A 31 2.45 3.79 16.21
N PRO A 32 3.12 4.52 15.32
CA PRO A 32 4.36 4.06 14.71
C PRO A 32 5.48 3.91 15.75
N ASP A 33 6.32 2.91 15.57
CA ASP A 33 7.53 2.70 16.38
C ASP A 33 8.61 3.73 16.03
N LEU A 34 8.63 4.19 14.78
CA LEU A 34 9.56 5.19 14.26
C LEU A 34 8.81 6.14 13.32
N ARG A 35 9.05 7.44 13.49
CA ARG A 35 8.50 8.52 12.67
C ARG A 35 9.62 9.47 12.27
N LEU A 36 9.79 9.69 10.96
CA LEU A 36 10.85 10.52 10.38
C LEU A 36 10.25 11.53 9.38
N THR A 37 11.00 12.60 9.12
CA THR A 37 10.71 13.64 8.12
C THR A 37 11.97 13.86 7.29
N GLU A 38 11.84 14.08 5.99
CA GLU A 38 12.98 14.19 5.05
C GLU A 38 13.92 12.98 5.17
N ALA A 39 13.35 11.77 5.06
CA ALA A 39 14.00 10.52 5.39
C ALA A 39 14.74 9.93 4.18
N ASP A 40 16.06 10.02 4.17
CA ASP A 40 16.93 9.25 3.27
C ASP A 40 17.25 7.87 3.85
N PHE A 41 16.95 6.79 3.11
CA PHE A 41 17.23 5.42 3.54
C PHE A 41 17.51 4.47 2.36
N SER A 42 17.98 3.26 2.65
CA SER A 42 18.20 2.20 1.66
C SER A 42 17.51 0.91 2.10
N ILE A 43 16.80 0.27 1.17
CA ILE A 43 16.42 -1.15 1.28
C ILE A 43 17.56 -1.97 0.66
N LYS A 44 18.06 -2.98 1.38
CA LYS A 44 19.14 -3.87 0.93
C LYS A 44 18.73 -5.33 1.05
N ARG A 45 18.87 -6.09 -0.03
CA ARG A 45 18.61 -7.54 -0.07
C ARG A 45 19.61 -8.20 -1.03
N GLY A 46 20.47 -9.04 -0.50
CA GLY A 46 21.62 -9.56 -1.25
C GLY A 46 22.55 -8.44 -1.71
N ASP A 47 22.88 -8.43 -3.00
CA ASP A 47 23.68 -7.37 -3.64
C ASP A 47 22.81 -6.19 -4.17
N SER A 48 21.48 -6.29 -4.13
CA SER A 48 20.56 -5.23 -4.55
C SER A 48 20.40 -4.16 -3.47
N GLU A 49 20.47 -2.89 -3.88
CA GLU A 49 20.16 -1.71 -3.06
C GLU A 49 19.15 -0.82 -3.80
N ILE A 50 18.02 -0.50 -3.16
CA ILE A 50 17.13 0.60 -3.58
C ILE A 50 17.30 1.73 -2.58
N LYS A 51 17.73 2.89 -3.07
CA LYS A 51 17.83 4.13 -2.29
C LYS A 51 16.51 4.87 -2.39
N MET A 52 16.05 5.41 -1.28
CA MET A 52 14.76 6.07 -1.17
C MET A 52 14.89 7.37 -0.38
N HIS A 53 14.07 8.34 -0.77
CA HIS A 53 13.82 9.58 -0.03
C HIS A 53 12.32 9.74 0.10
N ALA A 54 11.83 10.14 1.27
CA ALA A 54 10.43 10.47 1.52
C ALA A 54 10.32 11.73 2.39
N SER A 55 9.37 12.63 2.09
CA SER A 55 9.13 13.82 2.91
C SER A 55 8.68 13.41 4.32
N PHE A 56 7.98 12.29 4.42
CA PHE A 56 7.51 11.69 5.65
C PHE A 56 7.62 10.15 5.63
N LEU A 57 7.98 9.54 6.76
CA LEU A 57 8.03 8.09 6.93
C LEU A 57 7.55 7.68 8.32
N GLU A 58 6.63 6.72 8.37
CA GLU A 58 6.24 6.00 9.59
C GLU A 58 6.50 4.50 9.44
N TYR A 59 7.07 3.87 10.47
CA TYR A 59 7.36 2.44 10.49
C TYR A 59 6.69 1.75 11.69
N TYR A 60 6.06 0.62 11.40
CA TYR A 60 5.25 -0.20 12.29
C TYR A 60 5.88 -1.60 12.33
N SER A 61 6.65 -1.87 13.38
CA SER A 61 7.45 -3.09 13.50
C SER A 61 6.63 -4.35 13.79
N TYR A 62 5.44 -4.18 14.37
CA TYR A 62 4.46 -5.23 14.57
C TYR A 62 3.83 -5.65 13.23
N ASP A 63 3.30 -4.68 12.48
CA ASP A 63 2.62 -4.88 11.19
C ASP A 63 3.58 -5.10 10.00
N LYS A 64 4.90 -5.13 10.25
CA LYS A 64 5.96 -5.25 9.22
C LYS A 64 5.84 -4.22 8.10
N LYS A 65 5.43 -3.00 8.44
CA LYS A 65 5.01 -2.01 7.43
C LYS A 65 5.74 -0.69 7.59
N ALA A 66 6.12 -0.07 6.46
CA ALA A 66 6.44 1.36 6.42
C ALA A 66 5.46 2.09 5.50
N GLU A 67 4.98 3.25 5.95
CA GLU A 67 4.15 4.19 5.17
C GLU A 67 4.94 5.46 4.90
N MET A 68 4.85 5.99 3.68
CA MET A 68 5.68 7.08 3.18
C MET A 68 4.87 8.07 2.34
N GLU A 69 5.23 9.36 2.42
CA GLU A 69 4.68 10.45 1.61
C GLU A 69 5.79 11.09 0.74
N ASP A 70 5.40 11.61 -0.44
CA ASP A 70 6.28 12.21 -1.46
C ASP A 70 7.55 11.39 -1.75
N ILE A 71 7.37 10.09 -1.98
CA ILE A 71 8.49 9.17 -2.15
C ILE A 71 9.19 9.38 -3.50
N THR A 72 10.52 9.33 -3.49
CA THR A 72 11.35 9.05 -4.66
C THR A 72 12.27 7.87 -4.39
N PHE A 73 12.59 7.09 -5.42
CA PHE A 73 13.51 5.97 -5.30
C PHE A 73 14.45 5.83 -6.50
N THR A 74 15.57 5.14 -6.29
CA THR A 74 16.57 4.82 -7.33
C THR A 74 17.22 3.47 -7.01
N SER A 75 17.15 2.54 -7.97
CA SER A 75 17.91 1.29 -7.99
C SER A 75 19.12 1.41 -8.96
N ALA A 76 19.74 0.31 -9.34
CA ALA A 76 20.81 0.31 -10.35
C ALA A 76 20.29 0.70 -11.76
N ASP A 77 19.11 0.20 -12.13
CA ASP A 77 18.59 0.25 -13.50
C ASP A 77 17.35 1.15 -13.67
N ALA A 78 16.69 1.53 -12.56
CA ALA A 78 15.45 2.30 -12.58
C ALA A 78 15.35 3.35 -11.47
N SER A 79 14.42 4.27 -11.66
CA SER A 79 14.05 5.33 -10.73
C SER A 79 12.55 5.58 -10.80
N GLY A 80 11.99 6.17 -9.76
CA GLY A 80 10.59 6.55 -9.76
C GLY A 80 10.19 7.43 -8.59
N SER A 81 8.93 7.85 -8.60
CA SER A 81 8.31 8.68 -7.55
C SER A 81 6.81 8.43 -7.45
N ALA A 82 6.23 8.72 -6.29
CA ALA A 82 4.78 8.68 -6.06
C ALA A 82 4.38 9.63 -4.92
N GLU A 83 3.11 10.03 -4.87
CA GLU A 83 2.57 10.85 -3.77
C GLU A 83 2.59 10.10 -2.43
N SER A 84 2.38 8.78 -2.46
CA SER A 84 2.47 7.92 -1.27
C SER A 84 2.97 6.52 -1.61
N ALA A 85 3.54 5.83 -0.63
CA ALA A 85 3.89 4.43 -0.75
C ALA A 85 3.77 3.66 0.56
N SER A 86 3.40 2.39 0.42
CA SER A 86 3.41 1.40 1.51
C SER A 86 4.43 0.30 1.19
N LEU A 87 5.41 0.09 2.04
CA LEU A 87 6.36 -1.02 1.97
C LEU A 87 5.95 -2.11 2.95
N ASP A 88 5.70 -3.31 2.44
CA ASP A 88 5.80 -4.53 3.25
C ASP A 88 7.28 -4.86 3.46
N THR A 89 7.71 -4.96 4.72
CA THR A 89 9.11 -5.19 5.10
C THR A 89 9.45 -6.66 5.37
N GLU A 90 8.45 -7.55 5.34
CA GLU A 90 8.66 -9.00 5.38
C GLU A 90 8.77 -9.55 3.95
N ASP A 91 7.78 -9.25 3.10
CA ASP A 91 7.77 -9.65 1.69
C ASP A 91 8.62 -8.74 0.80
N MET A 92 9.00 -7.53 1.27
CA MET A 92 9.77 -6.53 0.52
C MET A 92 9.07 -6.03 -0.76
N VAL A 93 7.74 -5.87 -0.66
CA VAL A 93 6.88 -5.37 -1.73
C VAL A 93 6.54 -3.89 -1.49
N LEU A 94 6.91 -3.04 -2.45
CA LEU A 94 6.63 -1.60 -2.41
C LEU A 94 5.39 -1.30 -3.26
N THR A 95 4.32 -0.80 -2.64
CA THR A 95 3.14 -0.31 -3.37
C THR A 95 3.13 1.21 -3.44
N LEU A 96 3.33 1.75 -4.64
CA LEU A 96 3.32 3.17 -4.99
C LEU A 96 1.91 3.62 -5.39
N ARG A 97 1.46 4.80 -4.95
CA ARG A 97 0.12 5.34 -5.23
C ARG A 97 0.14 6.85 -5.46
N GLY A 98 -0.69 7.30 -6.39
CA GLY A 98 -0.86 8.72 -6.72
C GLY A 98 0.26 9.23 -7.62
N ASN A 99 -0.11 9.66 -8.84
CA ASN A 99 0.79 10.22 -9.87
C ASN A 99 2.15 9.49 -9.98
N VAL A 100 2.11 8.16 -10.07
CA VAL A 100 3.33 7.34 -10.05
C VAL A 100 4.14 7.56 -11.32
N MET A 101 5.41 7.89 -11.16
CA MET A 101 6.36 8.02 -12.26
C MET A 101 7.41 6.90 -12.18
N LEU A 102 7.71 6.27 -13.32
CA LEU A 102 8.78 5.28 -13.44
C LEU A 102 9.68 5.62 -14.63
N SER A 103 10.98 5.37 -14.51
CA SER A 103 11.96 5.60 -15.57
C SER A 103 13.17 4.67 -15.45
N ASP A 104 13.45 3.91 -16.52
CA ASP A 104 14.65 3.06 -16.66
C ASP A 104 15.70 3.63 -17.65
N GLY A 105 15.47 4.87 -18.12
CA GLY A 105 16.29 5.57 -19.12
C GLY A 105 15.89 5.31 -20.58
N SER A 106 15.27 4.18 -20.88
CA SER A 106 14.70 3.80 -22.19
C SER A 106 13.19 4.01 -22.27
N MET A 107 12.51 3.86 -21.13
CA MET A 107 11.08 4.01 -20.94
C MET A 107 10.81 5.06 -19.85
N LYS A 108 9.73 5.83 -20.02
CA LYS A 108 9.12 6.65 -18.97
C LYS A 108 7.63 6.38 -18.88
N ALA A 109 7.14 6.05 -17.70
CA ALA A 109 5.71 5.88 -17.43
C ALA A 109 5.22 6.96 -16.46
N LEU A 110 4.05 7.53 -16.75
CA LEU A 110 3.25 8.33 -15.84
C LEU A 110 1.92 7.59 -15.63
N ILE A 111 1.59 7.28 -14.38
CA ILE A 111 0.53 6.35 -14.02
C ILE A 111 -0.37 6.99 -12.97
N ASP A 112 -1.57 7.36 -13.39
CA ASP A 112 -2.67 7.74 -12.51
C ASP A 112 -3.33 6.46 -11.98
N GLY A 113 -2.81 5.96 -10.85
CA GLY A 113 -3.22 4.69 -10.25
C GLY A 113 -2.24 4.14 -9.22
N VAL A 114 -2.06 2.81 -9.26
CA VAL A 114 -1.27 2.02 -8.31
C VAL A 114 -0.22 1.20 -9.07
N VAL A 115 1.02 1.21 -8.55
CA VAL A 115 2.08 0.28 -8.99
C VAL A 115 2.53 -0.54 -7.80
N ILE A 116 2.60 -1.86 -7.99
CA ILE A 116 3.23 -2.80 -7.07
C ILE A 116 4.61 -3.12 -7.66
N LEU A 117 5.66 -2.98 -6.84
CA LEU A 117 7.05 -3.32 -7.17
C LEU A 117 7.53 -4.38 -6.19
N ASP A 118 7.87 -5.57 -6.69
CA ASP A 118 8.67 -6.54 -5.95
C ASP A 118 10.12 -6.04 -5.94
N THR A 119 10.67 -5.72 -4.76
CA THR A 119 12.03 -5.14 -4.68
C THR A 119 13.16 -6.18 -4.76
N GLU A 120 12.84 -7.48 -4.72
CA GLU A 120 13.80 -8.58 -4.92
C GLU A 120 13.92 -8.93 -6.42
N THR A 121 12.80 -9.17 -7.11
CA THR A 121 12.83 -9.51 -8.54
C THR A 121 12.89 -8.29 -9.45
N SER A 122 12.47 -7.12 -8.95
CA SER A 122 12.20 -5.90 -9.73
C SER A 122 11.06 -6.03 -10.75
N ASP A 123 10.18 -7.01 -10.54
CA ASP A 123 8.90 -7.11 -11.26
C ASP A 123 7.96 -5.98 -10.83
N ILE A 124 7.22 -5.44 -11.79
CA ILE A 124 6.19 -4.42 -11.57
C ILE A 124 4.85 -4.86 -12.13
N GLU A 125 3.79 -4.57 -11.39
CA GLU A 125 2.40 -4.63 -11.86
C GLU A 125 1.75 -3.27 -11.66
N GLY A 126 1.23 -2.68 -12.74
CA GLY A 126 0.61 -1.37 -12.73
C GLY A 126 -0.86 -1.44 -13.12
N SER A 127 -1.69 -0.72 -12.38
CA SER A 127 -3.14 -0.59 -12.62
C SER A 127 -3.57 0.88 -12.53
N GLY A 128 -4.46 1.30 -13.43
CA GLY A 128 -4.83 2.71 -13.61
C GLY A 128 -4.38 3.27 -14.95
N ASN A 129 -4.63 4.56 -15.19
CA ASN A 129 -4.35 5.18 -16.48
C ASN A 129 -2.85 5.43 -16.64
N ALA A 130 -2.17 4.57 -17.40
CA ALA A 130 -0.74 4.69 -17.68
C ALA A 130 -0.51 5.32 -19.06
N SER A 131 0.32 6.36 -19.11
CA SER A 131 0.94 6.91 -20.31
C SER A 131 2.41 6.49 -20.33
N ILE A 132 2.84 5.79 -21.37
CA ILE A 132 4.15 5.15 -21.47
C ILE A 132 4.85 5.65 -22.72
N GLU A 133 6.07 6.16 -22.54
CA GLU A 133 6.87 6.81 -23.56
C GLU A 133 8.18 6.04 -23.75
N THR A 134 8.51 5.67 -24.99
CA THR A 134 9.74 4.95 -25.36
C THR A 134 10.38 5.58 -26.61
N GLU A 135 11.53 5.08 -27.06
CA GLU A 135 12.14 5.52 -28.33
C GLU A 135 11.24 5.17 -29.53
N GLU A 136 10.57 4.01 -29.49
CA GLU A 136 9.72 3.47 -30.54
C GLU A 136 8.33 4.12 -30.61
N GLY A 137 7.88 4.81 -29.56
CA GLY A 137 6.53 5.38 -29.57
C GLY A 137 6.01 5.92 -28.24
N SER A 138 4.72 6.23 -28.25
CA SER A 138 3.95 6.69 -27.10
C SER A 138 2.66 5.88 -27.02
N PHE A 139 2.36 5.33 -25.84
CA PHE A 139 1.30 4.36 -25.63
C PHE A 139 0.48 4.71 -24.38
N SER A 140 -0.79 4.32 -24.37
CA SER A 140 -1.66 4.40 -23.21
C SER A 140 -2.33 3.05 -22.94
N THR A 141 -2.39 2.63 -21.68
CA THR A 141 -2.96 1.35 -21.21
C THR A 141 -3.61 1.55 -19.83
N SER A 142 -4.58 0.71 -19.45
CA SER A 142 -5.17 0.72 -18.09
C SER A 142 -4.56 -0.33 -17.14
N SER A 143 -3.74 -1.24 -17.64
CA SER A 143 -2.86 -2.08 -16.83
C SER A 143 -1.68 -2.65 -17.63
N PHE A 144 -0.61 -2.96 -16.93
CA PHE A 144 0.62 -3.52 -17.48
C PHE A 144 1.37 -4.34 -16.42
N TYR A 145 2.24 -5.23 -16.88
CA TYR A 145 3.29 -5.82 -16.05
C TYR A 145 4.64 -5.66 -16.75
N GLY A 146 5.72 -5.78 -16.01
CA GLY A 146 7.06 -5.79 -16.58
C GLY A 146 8.13 -6.06 -15.53
N ASN A 147 9.39 -5.91 -15.90
CA ASN A 147 10.52 -6.01 -14.99
C ASN A 147 11.55 -4.91 -15.29
N LEU A 148 11.94 -4.16 -14.25
CA LEU A 148 12.79 -2.98 -14.37
C LEU A 148 14.24 -3.31 -14.74
N ASN A 149 14.71 -4.51 -14.43
CA ASN A 149 16.10 -4.92 -14.67
C ASN A 149 16.29 -5.46 -16.09
N ASN A 150 15.34 -6.24 -16.60
CA ASN A 150 15.40 -6.78 -17.98
C ASN A 150 14.76 -5.86 -19.04
N LYS A 151 14.02 -4.82 -18.60
CA LYS A 151 13.35 -3.82 -19.44
C LYS A 151 12.24 -4.36 -20.35
N GLU A 152 11.64 -5.49 -19.96
CA GLU A 152 10.49 -6.07 -20.64
C GLU A 152 9.18 -5.53 -20.04
N TYR A 153 8.33 -4.94 -20.88
CA TYR A 153 7.03 -4.38 -20.48
C TYR A 153 5.93 -4.91 -21.38
N ASN A 154 4.82 -5.31 -20.77
CA ASN A 154 3.69 -5.98 -21.43
C ASN A 154 2.36 -5.37 -20.98
N PHE A 155 1.51 -5.05 -21.95
CA PHE A 155 0.17 -4.51 -21.66
C PHE A 155 -0.83 -5.67 -21.50
N GLN A 156 -1.44 -5.80 -20.32
CA GLN A 156 -2.51 -6.78 -20.10
C GLN A 156 -3.86 -6.25 -20.61
N SER A 157 -4.01 -4.92 -20.66
CA SER A 157 -5.18 -4.24 -21.22
C SER A 157 -4.97 -3.85 -22.69
N LYS A 158 -6.03 -3.41 -23.36
CA LYS A 158 -5.93 -2.87 -24.72
C LYS A 158 -5.12 -1.57 -24.68
N ALA A 159 -3.91 -1.60 -25.24
CA ALA A 159 -3.14 -0.39 -25.48
C ALA A 159 -3.60 0.38 -26.74
N THR A 160 -3.41 1.70 -26.71
CA THR A 160 -3.54 2.59 -27.87
C THR A 160 -2.35 3.53 -27.92
N GLY A 161 -1.77 3.78 -29.09
CA GLY A 161 -0.54 4.58 -29.18
C GLY A 161 -0.16 4.97 -30.59
N VAL A 162 1.00 5.64 -30.71
CA VAL A 162 1.62 6.09 -31.95
C VAL A 162 3.06 5.57 -31.99
N LEU A 163 3.42 4.88 -33.06
CA LEU A 163 4.79 4.46 -33.33
C LEU A 163 5.58 5.59 -34.02
N ARG A 164 6.86 5.71 -33.65
CA ARG A 164 7.87 6.53 -34.33
C ARG A 164 8.57 5.69 -35.41
N TYR A 165 8.93 6.33 -36.51
CA TYR A 165 9.59 5.74 -37.68
C TYR A 165 10.47 6.78 -38.39
#